data_AF-A0A7Y6BVB2-F1
#
_entry.id   AF-A0A7Y6BVB2-F1
#
_cell.length_a   1.000
_cell.length_b   1.000
_cell.length_c   1.000
_cell.angle_alpha   90.00
_cell.angle_beta   90.00
_cell.angle_gamma   90.00
#
_symmetry.space_group_name_H-M   'P 1'
#
loop_
_entity.id
_entity.type
_entity.pdbx_description
1 polymer ?
#
loop_
_entity_poly.entity_id
_entity_poly.type
_entity_poly.pdbx_seq_one_letter_code
_entity_poly.pdbx_strand_id
1 'polypeptide(L)' 'MLMTITVIVIGGIVGWIDLPSLIRRKEWKETAVYSVMLLTGTGFSVIAANLWEFPSPLYIIMWIYEPVNQFLANLTGT' A
#
# COMPACT_ATOMS: atom_id res chain seq x y z
N MET A 1 6.05 -5.38 -16.19
CA MET A 1 6.23 -4.13 -16.97
C MET A 1 4.97 -3.66 -17.68
N LEU A 2 4.42 -4.40 -18.66
CA LEU A 2 3.21 -3.96 -19.38
C LEU A 2 2.03 -3.66 -18.44
N MET A 3 1.69 -4.59 -17.53
CA MET A 3 0.61 -4.39 -16.57
C MET A 3 0.83 -3.18 -15.65
N THR A 4 2.07 -2.98 -15.21
CA THR A 4 2.46 -1.83 -14.39
C THR A 4 2.22 -0.50 -15.11
N ILE A 5 2.64 -0.42 -16.38
CA ILE A 5 2.43 0.77 -17.22
C ILE A 5 0.93 1.02 -17.40
N THR A 6 0.14 -0.02 -17.68
CA THR A 6 -1.31 0.09 -17.81
C THR A 6 -1.95 0.65 -16.54
N VAL A 7 -1.57 0.13 -15.37
CA VAL A 7 -2.08 0.59 -14.06
C VAL A 7 -1.75 2.07 -13.85
N ILE A 8 -0.50 2.49 -14.11
CA ILE A 8 -0.06 3.88 -13.92
C ILE A 8 -0.79 4.81 -14.89
N VAL A 9 -0.96 4.41 -16.16
CA VAL A 9 -1.66 5.21 -17.17
C VAL A 9 -3.13 5.37 -16.79
N ILE A 10 -3.81 4.30 -16.36
CA ILE A 10 -5.21 4.37 -15.91
C ILE A 10 -5.33 5.27 -14.68
N GLY A 11 -4.47 5.09 -13.66
CA GLY A 11 -4.47 5.95 -12.48
C GLY A 11 -4.23 7.41 -12.82
N GLY A 12 -3.33 7.69 -13.77
CA GLY A 12 -3.07 9.03 -14.29
C GLY A 12 -4.27 9.64 -15.02
N ILE A 13 -4.96 8.87 -15.87
CA ILE A 13 -6.17 9.31 -16.58
C ILE A 13 -7.29 9.64 -15.58
N VAL A 14 -7.53 8.76 -14.62
CA VAL A 14 -8.53 8.97 -13.56
C VAL A 14 -8.22 10.24 -12.78
N GLY A 15 -6.97 10.40 -12.34
CA GLY A 15 -6.53 11.62 -11.67
C GLY A 15 -6.67 12.88 -12.53
N TRP A 16 -6.36 12.79 -13.83
CA TRP A 16 -6.48 13.92 -14.76
C TRP A 16 -7.92 14.36 -14.99
N ILE A 17 -8.89 13.46 -14.90
CA ILE A 17 -10.31 13.79 -15.05
C ILE A 17 -10.85 14.42 -13.75
N ASP A 18 -10.54 13.83 -12.60
CA ASP A 18 -11.17 14.19 -11.34
C ASP A 18 -10.46 15.33 -10.60
N LEU A 19 -9.12 15.33 -10.50
CA LEU A 19 -8.38 16.34 -9.72
C LEU A 19 -8.64 17.77 -10.20
N PRO A 20 -8.65 18.09 -11.51
CA PRO A 20 -8.85 19.47 -11.95
C PRO A 20 -10.20 20.04 -11.50
N SER A 21 -11.23 19.19 -11.42
CA SER A 21 -12.55 19.58 -10.94
C SER A 21 -12.51 19.98 -9.46
N LEU A 22 -11.88 19.15 -8.60
CA LEU A 22 -11.77 19.42 -7.17
C LEU A 22 -10.88 20.65 -6.88
N ILE A 23 -9.76 20.79 -7.61
CA ILE A 23 -8.85 21.93 -7.46
C ILE A 23 -9.54 23.24 -7.87
N ARG A 24 -10.31 23.23 -8.97
CA ARG A 24 -11.09 24.40 -9.41
C ARG A 24 -12.15 24.81 -8.39
N ARG A 25 -12.73 23.85 -7.67
CA ARG A 25 -13.69 24.09 -6.58
C ARG A 25 -13.04 24.54 -5.27
N LYS A 26 -11.70 24.58 -5.20
CA LYS A 26 -10.90 24.90 -3.99
C LYS A 26 -11.19 23.95 -2.82
N GLU A 27 -11.62 22.74 -3.13
CA GLU A 27 -11.90 21.66 -2.17
C GLU A 27 -10.59 20.95 -1.81
N TRP A 28 -9.72 21.65 -1.06
CA TRP A 28 -8.35 21.19 -0.79
C TRP A 28 -8.30 19.94 0.08
N LYS A 29 -9.24 19.78 1.03
CA LYS A 29 -9.31 18.61 1.89
C LYS A 29 -9.71 17.37 1.09
N GLU A 30 -10.72 17.53 0.26
CA GLU A 30 -11.25 16.50 -0.64
C GLU A 30 -10.19 16.11 -1.67
N THR A 31 -9.49 17.10 -2.24
CA THR A 31 -8.37 16.87 -3.18
C THR A 31 -7.27 16.05 -2.52
N ALA A 32 -6.92 16.37 -1.27
CA ALA A 32 -5.90 15.64 -0.52
C ALA A 32 -6.32 14.19 -0.25
N VAL A 33 -7.53 13.97 0.27
CA VAL A 33 -8.06 12.63 0.56
C VAL A 33 -8.17 11.80 -0.72
N TYR A 34 -8.72 12.39 -1.79
CA TYR A 34 -8.83 11.75 -3.09
C TYR A 34 -7.45 11.36 -3.65
N SER A 35 -6.48 12.27 -3.62
CA SER A 35 -5.14 12.01 -4.13
C SER A 35 -4.44 10.89 -3.35
N VAL A 36 -4.57 10.88 -2.02
CA VAL A 36 -4.03 9.80 -1.17
C VAL A 36 -4.69 8.46 -1.51
N MET A 37 -6.01 8.41 -1.65
CA MET A 37 -6.71 7.20 -2.04
C MET A 37 -6.29 6.71 -3.43
N LEU A 38 -6.20 7.61 -4.41
CA LEU A 38 -5.80 7.29 -5.78
C LEU A 38 -4.36 6.74 -5.82
N LEU A 39 -3.43 7.40 -5.12
CA LEU A 39 -2.04 6.94 -5.02
C LEU A 39 -1.94 5.58 -4.33
N THR A 40 -2.71 5.37 -3.25
CA THR A 40 -2.70 4.11 -2.51
C THR A 40 -3.26 2.97 -3.35
N GLY A 41 -4.40 3.18 -4.01
CA GLY A 41 -5.01 2.19 -4.90
C GLY A 41 -4.13 1.87 -6.11
N THR A 42 -3.50 2.88 -6.72
CA THR A 42 -2.56 2.70 -7.83
C THR A 42 -1.30 1.96 -7.35
N GLY A 43 -0.77 2.31 -6.18
CA GLY A 43 0.38 1.65 -5.57
C GLY A 43 0.14 0.18 -5.28
N PHE A 44 -1.00 -0.16 -4.66
CA PHE A 44 -1.39 -1.56 -4.45
C PHE A 44 -1.60 -2.31 -5.75
N SER A 45 -2.18 -1.66 -6.76
CA SER A 45 -2.35 -2.26 -8.09
C SER A 45 -1.00 -2.54 -8.76
N VAL A 46 0.01 -1.68 -8.56
CA VAL A 46 1.38 -1.90 -9.03
C VAL A 46 2.05 -3.08 -8.32
N ILE A 47 1.89 -3.18 -6.99
CA ILE A 47 2.40 -4.29 -6.19
C ILE A 47 1.77 -5.62 -6.67
N ALA A 48 0.44 -5.64 -6.81
CA ALA A 48 -0.31 -6.79 -7.30
C ALA A 48 0.10 -7.18 -8.73
N ALA A 49 0.25 -6.20 -9.63
CA ALA A 49 0.62 -6.44 -11.02
C ALA A 49 2.04 -7.00 -11.20
N ASN A 50 2.94 -6.75 -10.25
CA ASN A 50 4.28 -7.32 -10.27
C ASN A 50 4.39 -8.61 -9.47
N LEU A 51 3.28 -9.12 -8.91
CA LEU A 51 3.27 -10.27 -8.00
C LEU A 51 4.36 -10.16 -6.94
N TRP A 52 4.60 -8.93 -6.45
CA TRP A 52 5.62 -8.73 -5.42
C TRP A 52 5.23 -9.62 -4.25
N GLU A 53 6.14 -10.54 -3.88
CA GLU A 53 5.93 -11.44 -2.76
C GLU A 53 5.75 -10.59 -1.50
N PHE A 54 4.49 -10.39 -1.12
CA PHE A 54 4.17 -9.81 0.16
C PHE A 54 4.68 -10.81 1.19
N PRO A 55 5.43 -10.37 2.23
CA PRO A 55 5.96 -11.28 3.23
C PRO A 55 4.81 -12.16 3.72
N SER A 56 5.04 -13.47 3.70
CA SER A 56 3.97 -14.42 4.02
C SER A 56 3.39 -14.05 5.39
N PRO A 57 2.07 -14.20 5.60
CA PRO A 57 1.47 -13.93 6.91
C PRO A 57 2.18 -14.69 8.04
N LEU A 58 2.77 -15.85 7.72
CA LEU A 58 3.61 -16.62 8.62
C LEU A 58 4.82 -15.82 9.14
N TYR A 59 5.45 -14.98 8.31
CA TYR A 59 6.57 -14.14 8.74
C TYR A 59 6.15 -13.09 9.77
N ILE A 60 4.96 -12.51 9.61
CA ILE A 60 4.39 -11.58 10.58
C ILE A 60 4.10 -12.32 11.90
N ILE A 61 3.53 -13.53 11.81
CA ILE A 61 3.26 -14.38 12.97
C ILE A 61 4.57 -14.72 13.68
N MET A 62 5.61 -15.13 12.95
CA MET A 62 6.93 -15.43 13.50
C MET A 62 7.53 -14.22 14.21
N TRP A 63 7.48 -13.03 13.58
CA TRP A 63 7.99 -11.79 14.18
C TRP A 63 7.29 -11.42 15.50
N ILE A 64 5.99 -11.67 15.61
CA ILE A 64 5.23 -11.47 16.86
C ILE A 64 5.61 -12.51 17.92
N TYR A 65 5.83 -13.77 17.52
CA TYR A 65 6.14 -14.88 18.42
C TYR A 65 7.58 -14.92 18.90
N GLU A 66 8.52 -14.43 18.10
CA GLU A 66 9.95 -14.41 18.40
C GLU A 66 10.32 -13.76 19.75
N PRO A 67 9.80 -12.56 20.11
CA PRO A 67 10.09 -11.97 21.42
C PRO A 67 9.50 -12.78 22.58
N VAL A 68 8.35 -13.42 22.38
CA VAL A 68 7.75 -14.31 23.40
C VAL A 68 8.62 -15.55 23.58
N ASN A 69 9.10 -16.13 22.49
CA ASN A 69 9.99 -17.29 22.52
C ASN A 69 11.33 -16.98 23.21
N GLN A 70 11.93 -15.82 22.92
CA GLN A 70 13.16 -15.36 23.58
C GLN A 70 12.94 -15.12 25.08
N PHE A 71 11.79 -14.55 25.47
CA PHE A 71 11.44 -14.36 26.87
C PHE A 71 11.29 -15.69 27.61
N LEU A 72 10.61 -16.66 27.00
CA LEU A 72 10.46 -18.01 27.54
C LEU A 72 11.81 -18.75 27.61
N ALA A 73 12.66 -18.66 26.59
CA ALA A 73 14.00 -19.26 26.60
C ALA A 73 14.84 -18.73 27.77
N ASN A 74 14.85 -17.40 27.96
CA ASN A 74 15.56 -16.75 29.07
C ASN A 74 15.02 -17.15 30.45
N LEU A 75 13.72 -17.42 30.58
CA LEU A 75 13.09 -17.87 31.83
C LEU A 75 13.35 -19.36 32.12
N THR A 76 13.44 -20.18 31.09
CA THR A 76 13.56 -21.64 31.22
C THR A 76 15.01 -22.12 31.26
N GLY A 77 15.98 -21.20 31.10
CA GLY A 77 17.41 -21.47 31.32
C GLY A 77 18.10 -22.27 30.22
N THR A 78 17.55 -22.28 29.00
CA THR A 78 18.19 -22.81 27.77
C THR A 78 18.61 -21.69 26.85
#